data_AF-L7F4Q5-F1
#
_entry.id   AF-L7F4Q5-F1
#
_cell.length_a   1.000
_cell.length_b   1.000
_cell.length_c   1.000
_cell.angle_alpha   90.00
_cell.angle_beta   90.00
_cell.angle_gamma   90.00
#
_symmetry.space_group_name_H-M   'P 1'
#
loop_
_entity.id
_entity.type
_entity.pdbx_description
1 polymer ?
#
loop_
_entity_poly.entity_id
_entity_poly.type
_entity_poly.pdbx_seq_one_letter_code
_entity_poly.pdbx_strand_id
1 'polypeptide(L)'
;MPRSLVARIAALLCRPSPQGCAEDYTWFRQRLAEPDLLDCAVGVKVDGDVLLAVPVGGTRRGGYLSVGTVTDAVRVWAALRGRPGFPRIRLGLSVYFDTCHTVDWGPRQPWDDAERGKYFGYAPSAIHAFLRHVSIYDQHPEPATGETDPIGGRTGQQDPLLSATRGTWPAIGTPSPLVIRRISKDQR
;
A
#
# COMPACT_ATOMS: atom_id res chain seq x y z
N MET A 1 -2.02 -13.99 -35.83
CA MET A 1 -1.64 -14.35 -34.45
C MET A 1 -2.65 -13.71 -33.49
N PRO A 2 -3.56 -14.46 -32.86
CA PRO A 2 -4.49 -13.88 -31.89
C PRO A 2 -3.69 -13.34 -30.68
N ARG A 3 -3.89 -12.07 -30.34
CA ARG A 3 -3.37 -11.51 -29.09
C ARG A 3 -4.00 -12.28 -27.93
N SER A 4 -3.17 -12.86 -27.07
CA SER A 4 -3.60 -13.57 -25.85
C SER A 4 -4.68 -12.76 -25.11
N LEU A 5 -5.73 -13.43 -24.62
CA LEU A 5 -6.78 -12.79 -23.81
C LEU A 5 -6.19 -12.04 -22.61
N VAL A 6 -5.09 -12.54 -22.04
CA VAL A 6 -4.35 -11.89 -20.95
C VAL A 6 -3.83 -10.52 -21.36
N ALA A 7 -3.38 -10.36 -22.61
CA ALA A 7 -2.89 -9.07 -23.10
C ALA A 7 -4.01 -8.03 -23.28
N ARG A 8 -5.26 -8.46 -23.44
CA ARG A 8 -6.42 -7.55 -23.58
C ARG A 8 -6.90 -6.98 -22.26
N ILE A 9 -6.64 -7.69 -21.16
CA ILE A 9 -7.00 -7.26 -19.81
C ILE A 9 -5.82 -6.60 -19.09
N ALA A 10 -4.60 -6.69 -19.62
CA ALA A 10 -3.43 -6.10 -18.97
C ALA A 10 -3.56 -4.58 -18.82
N ALA A 11 -3.18 -4.08 -17.65
CA ALA A 11 -2.97 -2.65 -17.44
C ALA A 11 -1.95 -2.12 -18.44
N LEU A 12 -2.13 -0.87 -18.88
CA LEU A 12 -1.16 -0.23 -19.76
C LEU A 12 0.12 0.05 -18.99
N LEU A 13 1.24 -0.32 -19.60
CA LEU A 13 2.55 -0.05 -19.06
C LEU A 13 3.15 1.14 -19.77
N CYS A 14 3.84 1.99 -19.01
CA CYS A 14 4.62 3.09 -19.54
C CYS A 14 6.02 3.09 -18.93
N ARG A 15 6.93 3.78 -19.62
CA ARG A 15 8.20 4.13 -19.01
C ARG A 15 7.89 5.13 -17.89
N PRO A 16 8.26 4.84 -16.63
CA PRO A 16 8.06 5.80 -15.57
C PRO A 16 8.92 7.03 -15.90
N SER A 17 8.29 8.19 -15.95
CA SER A 17 9.02 9.45 -16.00
C SER A 17 8.98 10.11 -14.63
N PRO A 18 10.00 10.88 -14.25
CA PRO A 18 9.97 11.72 -13.08
C PRO A 18 8.83 12.76 -13.07
N GLN A 19 8.04 12.89 -14.15
CA GLN A 19 6.89 13.79 -14.22
C GLN A 19 5.57 13.04 -14.03
N GLY A 20 5.45 11.81 -14.56
CA GLY A 20 4.25 10.99 -14.45
C GLY A 20 4.13 10.21 -13.15
N CYS A 21 5.26 9.93 -12.49
CA CYS A 21 5.36 9.24 -11.19
C CYS A 21 6.34 9.98 -10.26
N ALA A 22 6.38 11.32 -10.32
CA ALA A 22 7.41 12.14 -9.67
C ALA A 22 7.61 11.81 -8.19
N GLU A 23 6.49 11.68 -7.49
CA GLU A 23 6.43 11.43 -6.05
C GLU A 23 6.97 10.04 -5.73
N ASP A 24 6.42 8.98 -6.35
CA ASP A 24 6.87 7.61 -6.17
C ASP A 24 8.36 7.44 -6.53
N TYR A 25 8.79 7.99 -7.66
CA TYR A 25 10.16 7.87 -8.12
C TYR A 25 11.13 8.54 -7.13
N THR A 26 10.81 9.75 -6.68
CA THR A 26 11.61 10.46 -5.67
C THR A 26 11.61 9.71 -4.35
N TRP A 27 10.46 9.18 -3.94
CA TRP A 27 10.29 8.43 -2.71
C TRP A 27 11.17 7.19 -2.68
N PHE A 28 11.15 6.38 -3.74
CA PHE A 28 11.99 5.18 -3.87
C PHE A 28 13.47 5.54 -4.01
N ARG A 29 13.81 6.56 -4.81
CA ARG A 29 15.21 6.96 -5.05
C ARG A 29 15.93 7.32 -3.74
N GLN A 30 15.22 7.93 -2.80
CA GLN A 30 15.76 8.31 -1.49
C GLN A 30 15.89 7.12 -0.51
N ARG A 31 15.20 6.01 -0.76
CA ARG A 31 15.00 4.94 0.23
C ARG A 31 15.57 3.59 -0.18
N LEU A 32 15.74 3.33 -1.47
CA LEU A 32 16.36 2.10 -1.94
C LEU A 32 17.85 2.09 -1.60
N ALA A 33 18.36 0.92 -1.20
CA ALA A 33 19.80 0.69 -1.05
C ALA A 33 20.51 0.81 -2.42
N GLU A 34 19.81 0.43 -3.49
CA GLU A 34 20.30 0.44 -4.88
C GLU A 34 19.32 1.23 -5.76
N PRO A 35 19.46 2.57 -5.83
CA PRO A 35 18.54 3.42 -6.58
C PRO A 35 18.50 3.14 -8.09
N ASP A 36 19.56 2.56 -8.65
CA ASP A 36 19.66 2.21 -10.08
C ASP A 36 18.63 1.16 -10.52
N LEU A 37 18.02 0.42 -9.57
CA LEU A 37 16.86 -0.44 -9.86
C LEU A 37 15.68 0.32 -10.47
N LEU A 38 15.62 1.65 -10.27
CA LEU A 38 14.60 2.50 -10.86
C LEU A 38 14.71 2.66 -12.38
N ASP A 39 15.88 2.39 -12.96
CA ASP A 39 16.05 2.41 -14.42
C ASP A 39 15.29 1.27 -15.10
N CYS A 40 15.04 0.19 -14.35
CA CYS A 40 14.25 -0.97 -14.76
C CYS A 40 12.81 -0.94 -14.22
N ALA A 41 12.42 0.11 -13.49
CA ALA A 41 11.06 0.25 -12.98
C ALA A 41 10.06 0.43 -14.11
N VAL A 42 8.82 0.00 -13.86
CA VAL A 42 7.72 0.08 -14.83
C VAL A 42 6.58 0.90 -14.23
N GLY A 43 6.11 1.89 -14.97
CA GLY A 43 4.88 2.60 -14.61
C GLY A 43 3.68 1.77 -15.04
N VAL A 44 2.72 1.56 -14.14
CA VAL A 44 1.49 0.81 -14.38
C VAL A 44 0.31 1.76 -14.28
N LYS A 45 -0.43 1.93 -15.38
CA LYS A 45 -1.59 2.82 -15.42
C LYS A 45 -2.81 2.16 -14.77
N VAL A 46 -3.34 2.78 -13.73
CA VAL A 46 -4.51 2.33 -12.96
C VAL A 46 -5.38 3.54 -12.67
N ASP A 47 -6.65 3.52 -13.06
CA ASP A 47 -7.63 4.59 -12.82
C ASP A 47 -7.15 6.03 -13.14
N GLY A 48 -6.39 6.18 -14.23
CA GLY A 48 -5.86 7.47 -14.66
C GLY A 48 -4.55 7.88 -13.98
N ASP A 49 -4.16 7.19 -12.92
CA ASP A 49 -2.88 7.34 -12.24
C ASP A 49 -1.81 6.38 -12.76
N VAL A 50 -0.55 6.66 -12.45
CA VAL A 50 0.58 5.79 -12.79
C VAL A 50 1.28 5.37 -11.51
N LEU A 51 1.16 4.09 -11.18
CA LEU A 51 1.82 3.47 -10.02
C LEU A 51 3.19 2.92 -10.43
N LEU A 52 4.20 3.06 -9.58
CA LEU A 52 5.55 2.59 -9.87
C LEU A 52 5.80 1.15 -9.38
N ALA A 53 6.00 0.21 -10.31
CA ALA A 53 6.42 -1.15 -10.01
C ALA A 53 7.95 -1.29 -10.11
N VAL A 54 8.62 -1.47 -8.97
CA VAL A 54 10.08 -1.63 -8.92
C VAL A 54 10.47 -3.12 -8.95
N PRO A 55 11.26 -3.57 -9.94
CA PRO A 55 11.62 -4.97 -10.10
C PRO A 55 12.48 -5.48 -8.93
N VAL A 56 12.61 -6.80 -8.85
CA VAL A 56 13.66 -7.44 -8.03
C VAL A 56 15.02 -7.24 -8.69
N GLY A 57 16.07 -7.25 -7.87
CA GLY A 57 17.45 -7.06 -8.31
C GLY A 57 18.32 -6.62 -7.15
N GLY A 58 19.62 -6.93 -7.22
CA GLY A 58 20.54 -6.67 -6.12
C GLY A 58 20.04 -7.29 -4.81
N THR A 59 19.86 -6.45 -3.81
CA THR A 59 19.32 -6.81 -2.48
C THR A 59 17.80 -6.86 -2.42
N ARG A 60 17.06 -6.29 -3.39
CA ARG A 60 15.59 -6.30 -3.43
C ARG A 60 15.08 -7.65 -3.90
N ARG A 61 14.33 -8.34 -3.04
CA ARG A 61 13.83 -9.71 -3.26
C ARG A 61 12.38 -9.77 -3.71
N GLY A 62 11.62 -8.69 -3.54
CA GLY A 62 10.24 -8.61 -3.99
C GLY A 62 9.65 -7.22 -3.81
N GLY A 63 8.34 -7.14 -3.99
CA GLY A 63 7.57 -5.91 -3.92
C GLY A 63 6.08 -6.18 -4.05
N TYR A 64 5.30 -5.13 -3.86
CA TYR A 64 3.86 -5.18 -4.09
C TYR A 64 3.35 -3.85 -4.63
N LEU A 65 2.20 -3.90 -5.30
CA LEU A 65 1.36 -2.74 -5.59
C LEU A 65 0.03 -2.91 -4.87
N SER A 66 -0.50 -1.81 -4.37
CA SER A 66 -1.81 -1.73 -3.72
C SER A 66 -2.76 -0.98 -4.65
N VAL A 67 -3.92 -1.54 -4.95
CA VAL A 67 -4.93 -0.97 -5.86
C VAL A 67 -6.32 -1.03 -5.26
N GLY A 68 -7.19 -0.13 -5.70
CA GLY A 68 -8.53 0.05 -5.12
C GLY A 68 -9.54 -1.04 -5.51
N THR A 69 -9.35 -1.75 -6.62
CA THR A 69 -10.34 -2.71 -7.11
C THR A 69 -9.73 -4.06 -7.49
N VAL A 70 -10.53 -5.13 -7.38
CA VAL A 70 -10.17 -6.47 -7.88
C VAL A 70 -9.82 -6.42 -9.35
N THR A 71 -10.60 -5.66 -10.14
CA THR A 71 -10.37 -5.51 -11.58
C THR A 71 -8.95 -4.98 -11.83
N ASP A 72 -8.55 -3.91 -11.16
CA ASP A 72 -7.21 -3.35 -11.34
C ASP A 72 -6.12 -4.29 -10.86
N ALA A 73 -6.34 -5.04 -9.78
CA ALA A 73 -5.37 -6.03 -9.32
C ALA A 73 -5.11 -7.08 -10.40
N VAL A 74 -6.18 -7.58 -11.04
CA VAL A 74 -6.08 -8.53 -12.17
C VAL A 74 -5.38 -7.90 -13.37
N ARG A 75 -5.69 -6.65 -13.71
CA ARG A 75 -5.05 -5.92 -14.82
C ARG A 75 -3.55 -5.74 -14.59
N VAL A 76 -3.16 -5.32 -13.39
CA VAL A 76 -1.76 -5.14 -12.97
C VAL A 76 -1.02 -6.48 -12.98
N TRP A 77 -1.63 -7.53 -12.41
CA TRP A 77 -1.06 -8.89 -12.45
C TRP A 77 -0.82 -9.36 -13.88
N ALA A 78 -1.81 -9.19 -14.76
CA ALA A 78 -1.70 -9.57 -16.16
C ALA A 78 -0.60 -8.78 -16.88
N ALA A 79 -0.43 -7.50 -16.55
CA ALA A 79 0.59 -6.65 -17.15
C ALA A 79 2.01 -7.04 -16.72
N LEU A 80 2.22 -7.40 -15.46
CA LEU A 80 3.54 -7.72 -14.92
C LEU A 80 3.93 -9.20 -15.12
N ARG A 81 2.96 -10.11 -15.30
CA ARG A 81 3.22 -11.55 -15.39
C ARG A 81 4.16 -11.89 -16.55
N GLY A 82 5.21 -12.63 -16.22
CA GLY A 82 6.21 -13.09 -17.19
C GLY A 82 7.23 -12.01 -17.59
N ARG A 83 7.15 -10.80 -17.03
CA ARG A 83 8.15 -9.76 -17.26
C ARG A 83 9.43 -10.04 -16.43
N PRO A 84 10.62 -9.83 -17.01
CA PRO A 84 11.86 -9.81 -16.24
C PRO A 84 11.76 -8.84 -15.06
N GLY A 85 12.31 -9.24 -13.90
CA GLY A 85 12.24 -8.45 -12.67
C GLY A 85 10.98 -8.64 -11.82
N PHE A 86 9.97 -9.38 -12.29
CA PHE A 86 8.73 -9.60 -11.55
C PHE A 86 8.38 -11.10 -11.39
N PRO A 87 9.19 -11.88 -10.64
CA PRO A 87 8.97 -13.30 -10.48
C PRO A 87 7.78 -13.60 -9.56
N ARG A 88 7.13 -14.76 -9.79
CA ARG A 88 6.12 -15.35 -8.89
C ARG A 88 4.96 -14.41 -8.53
N ILE A 89 4.42 -13.67 -9.49
CA ILE A 89 3.35 -12.69 -9.19
C ILE A 89 2.09 -13.36 -8.63
N ARG A 90 1.55 -12.81 -7.55
CA ARG A 90 0.34 -13.27 -6.84
C ARG A 90 -0.63 -12.12 -6.64
N LEU A 91 -1.91 -12.45 -6.53
CA LEU A 91 -2.96 -11.52 -6.11
C LEU A 91 -3.23 -11.74 -4.62
N GLY A 92 -3.16 -10.68 -3.83
CA GLY A 92 -3.69 -10.62 -2.47
C GLY A 92 -5.02 -9.90 -2.48
N LEU A 93 -6.12 -10.66 -2.61
CA LEU A 93 -7.45 -10.05 -2.65
C LEU A 93 -7.99 -9.88 -1.23
N SER A 94 -8.32 -8.64 -0.85
CA SER A 94 -9.13 -8.37 0.33
C SER A 94 -10.53 -8.99 0.20
N VAL A 95 -11.07 -9.46 1.33
CA VAL A 95 -12.48 -9.88 1.45
C VAL A 95 -13.44 -8.68 1.49
N TYR A 96 -12.93 -7.50 1.84
CA TYR A 96 -13.66 -6.25 1.86
C TYR A 96 -13.44 -5.48 0.55
N PHE A 97 -14.53 -5.12 -0.13
CA PHE A 97 -14.52 -4.45 -1.44
C PHE A 97 -14.05 -2.99 -1.40
N ASP A 98 -14.09 -2.36 -0.24
CA ASP A 98 -13.62 -0.98 0.01
C ASP A 98 -12.16 -0.93 0.49
N THR A 99 -11.51 -2.09 0.56
CA THR A 99 -10.13 -2.23 1.04
C THR A 99 -9.22 -2.58 -0.12
N CYS A 100 -7.95 -2.14 -0.01
CA CYS A 100 -6.98 -2.33 -1.07
C CYS A 100 -6.71 -3.82 -1.37
N HIS A 101 -6.59 -4.13 -2.66
CA HIS A 101 -6.08 -5.40 -3.16
C HIS A 101 -4.61 -5.26 -3.49
N THR A 102 -3.82 -6.33 -3.34
CA THR A 102 -2.38 -6.31 -3.61
C THR A 102 -2.01 -7.17 -4.81
N VAL A 103 -0.98 -6.72 -5.52
CA VAL A 103 -0.26 -7.53 -6.51
C VAL A 103 1.18 -7.67 -6.04
N ASP A 104 1.53 -8.86 -5.55
CA ASP A 104 2.80 -9.15 -4.91
C ASP A 104 3.73 -9.93 -5.86
N TRP A 105 5.02 -9.62 -5.84
CA TRP A 105 6.07 -10.38 -6.56
C TRP A 105 7.27 -10.69 -5.66
N GLY A 106 8.07 -11.66 -6.07
CA GLY A 106 9.17 -12.22 -5.26
C GLY A 106 8.74 -13.41 -4.41
N PRO A 107 9.59 -13.93 -3.50
CA PRO A 107 9.21 -14.93 -2.49
C PRO A 107 8.08 -14.45 -1.55
N ARG A 108 7.74 -15.24 -0.52
CA ARG A 108 6.83 -14.77 0.52
C ARG A 108 7.59 -13.76 1.40
N GLN A 109 6.96 -12.62 1.69
CA GLN A 109 7.58 -11.58 2.49
C GLN A 109 7.74 -12.01 3.97
N PRO A 110 8.79 -11.55 4.67
CA PRO A 110 8.92 -11.68 6.11
C PRO A 110 7.81 -10.92 6.85
N TRP A 111 7.55 -11.33 8.09
CA TRP A 111 6.56 -10.69 8.95
C TRP A 111 7.15 -9.51 9.72
N ASP A 112 8.39 -9.67 10.20
CA ASP A 112 9.15 -8.62 10.89
C ASP A 112 9.42 -7.42 9.98
N ASP A 113 9.25 -6.21 10.52
CA ASP A 113 9.31 -4.95 9.77
C ASP A 113 10.73 -4.63 9.26
N ALA A 114 11.77 -4.96 10.04
CA ALA A 114 13.15 -4.74 9.65
C ALA A 114 13.55 -5.69 8.51
N GLU A 115 13.21 -6.97 8.64
CA GLU A 115 13.42 -7.98 7.60
C GLU A 115 12.58 -7.71 6.35
N ARG A 116 11.36 -7.20 6.52
CA ARG A 116 10.50 -6.77 5.42
C ARG A 116 11.10 -5.56 4.69
N GLY A 117 11.70 -4.62 5.42
CA GLY A 117 12.46 -3.51 4.83
C GLY A 117 13.64 -3.98 3.97
N LYS A 118 14.43 -4.94 4.48
CA LYS A 118 15.51 -5.58 3.71
C LYS A 118 14.98 -6.35 2.49
N TYR A 119 13.88 -7.07 2.66
CA TYR A 119 13.21 -7.79 1.57
C TYR A 119 12.81 -6.86 0.41
N PHE A 120 12.36 -5.64 0.72
CA PHE A 120 12.05 -4.61 -0.27
C PHE A 120 13.29 -3.84 -0.77
N GLY A 121 14.49 -4.17 -0.31
CA GLY A 121 15.74 -3.52 -0.75
C GLY A 121 15.88 -2.08 -0.27
N TYR A 122 15.23 -1.71 0.84
CA TYR A 122 15.44 -0.40 1.43
C TYR A 122 16.82 -0.28 2.07
N ALA A 123 17.40 0.91 2.01
CA ALA A 123 18.64 1.25 2.66
C ALA A 123 18.48 1.09 4.19
N PRO A 124 19.52 0.64 4.93
CA PRO A 124 19.47 0.52 6.38
C PRO A 124 19.00 1.80 7.08
N SER A 125 19.40 2.98 6.57
CA SER A 125 18.97 4.28 7.08
C SER A 125 17.46 4.50 6.95
N ALA A 126 16.85 4.11 5.82
CA ALA A 126 15.41 4.20 5.60
C ALA A 126 14.64 3.23 6.51
N ILE A 127 15.16 2.01 6.69
CA ILE A 127 14.60 1.02 7.62
C ILE A 127 14.63 1.56 9.06
N HIS A 128 15.78 2.07 9.52
CA HIS A 128 15.90 2.66 10.85
C HIS A 128 14.99 3.87 11.05
N ALA A 129 14.89 4.75 10.05
CA ALA A 129 13.99 5.90 10.10
C ALA A 129 12.52 5.49 10.26
N PHE A 130 12.11 4.41 9.56
CA PHE A 130 10.78 3.83 9.68
C PHE A 130 10.53 3.22 11.06
N LEU A 131 11.43 2.35 11.55
CA LEU A 131 11.26 1.68 12.84
C LEU A 131 11.20 2.68 14.01
N ARG A 132 11.95 3.78 13.93
CA ARG A 132 11.84 4.87 14.91
C ARG A 132 10.46 5.53 14.92
N HIS A 133 9.83 5.70 13.76
CA HIS A 133 8.49 6.30 13.71
C HIS A 133 7.44 5.35 14.29
N VAL A 134 7.50 4.05 13.98
CA VAL A 134 6.53 3.06 14.49
C VAL A 134 6.60 2.97 16.02
N SER A 135 7.80 2.95 16.60
CA SER A 135 7.98 2.93 18.05
C SER A 135 7.34 4.11 18.80
N ILE A 136 7.14 5.25 18.13
CA ILE A 136 6.51 6.44 18.74
C ILE A 136 4.99 6.27 18.83
N TYR A 137 4.37 5.53 17.90
CA TYR A 137 2.92 5.27 17.92
C TYR A 137 2.54 4.16 18.90
N ASP A 138 3.40 3.15 19.08
CA ASP A 138 3.19 2.10 20.10
C ASP A 138 3.34 2.64 21.53
N GLN A 139 3.96 3.82 21.70
CA GLN A 139 4.13 4.50 22.98
C GLN A 139 2.99 5.44 23.35
N HIS A 140 1.88 5.49 22.59
CA HIS A 140 0.71 6.24 23.03
C HIS A 140 0.04 5.48 24.19
N PRO A 141 0.04 6.00 25.43
CA PRO A 141 -0.74 5.37 26.49
C PRO A 141 -2.22 5.46 26.09
N GLU A 142 -2.90 4.33 26.22
CA GLU A 142 -4.37 4.26 26.26
C GLU A 142 -4.89 5.46 27.07
N PRO A 143 -5.88 6.24 26.57
CA PRO A 143 -6.47 7.28 27.38
C PRO A 143 -7.02 6.61 28.64
N ALA A 144 -6.46 6.99 29.79
CA ALA A 144 -6.85 6.46 31.06
C ALA A 144 -8.37 6.58 31.23
N THR A 145 -9.08 5.46 31.17
CA THR A 145 -10.45 5.35 31.64
C THR A 145 -10.44 5.46 33.16
N GLY A 146 -10.29 6.68 33.67
CA GLY A 146 -10.89 7.14 34.92
C GLY A 146 -11.86 8.24 34.49
N GLU A 147 -13.15 8.19 34.80
CA GLU A 147 -13.66 8.23 36.16
C GLU A 147 -15.13 7.80 36.14
N THR A 148 -15.47 6.88 37.04
CA THR A 148 -16.84 6.51 37.43
C THR A 148 -17.56 7.71 38.05
N ASP A 149 -18.79 7.97 37.63
CA ASP A 149 -19.75 8.69 38.46
C ASP A 149 -21.12 7.98 38.44
N PRO A 150 -21.74 7.69 39.61
CA PRO A 150 -23.01 6.96 39.69
C PRO A 150 -24.24 7.88 39.77
N ILE A 151 -25.29 7.49 39.03
CA ILE A 151 -26.73 7.70 39.29
C ILE A 151 -27.29 9.14 39.25
N GLY A 152 -28.18 9.38 38.27
CA GLY A 152 -29.21 10.41 38.38
C GLY A 152 -30.11 10.63 37.14
N GLY A 153 -31.24 9.92 37.05
CA GLY A 153 -32.53 10.48 36.58
C GLY A 153 -32.85 10.62 35.07
N ARG A 154 -33.87 9.85 34.63
CA ARG A 154 -34.83 10.09 33.50
C ARG A 154 -35.17 11.60 33.29
N THR A 155 -35.47 12.14 32.11
CA THR A 155 -36.52 11.80 31.12
C THR A 155 -36.48 12.80 29.94
N GLY A 156 -36.87 12.39 28.72
CA GLY A 156 -37.60 13.29 27.79
C GLY A 156 -36.99 13.63 26.42
N GLN A 157 -37.65 13.11 25.37
CA GLN A 157 -37.97 13.77 24.09
C GLN A 157 -36.92 13.89 22.96
N GLN A 158 -37.33 13.40 21.79
CA GLN A 158 -36.59 13.41 20.51
C GLN A 158 -36.60 14.80 19.84
N ASP A 159 -35.54 15.13 19.11
CA ASP A 159 -35.63 15.73 17.78
C ASP A 159 -34.39 15.39 16.92
N PRO A 160 -34.50 15.30 15.57
CA PRO A 160 -33.51 14.77 14.66
C PRO A 160 -32.63 15.86 14.01
N LEU A 161 -31.45 15.44 13.52
CA LEU A 161 -30.42 16.17 12.77
C LEU A 161 -29.35 16.91 13.61
N LEU A 162 -28.09 16.61 13.23
CA LEU A 162 -26.80 17.17 13.67
C LEU A 162 -26.21 16.62 14.98
N SER A 163 -25.35 15.60 14.86
CA SER A 163 -23.92 15.73 15.20
C SER A 163 -23.14 14.49 14.78
N ALA A 164 -22.41 14.65 13.69
CA ALA A 164 -21.28 13.82 13.35
C ALA A 164 -20.15 14.10 14.36
N THR A 165 -19.64 13.07 15.05
CA THR A 165 -18.21 12.90 15.35
C THR A 165 -17.91 11.56 15.98
N ARG A 166 -17.00 10.82 15.31
CA ARG A 166 -15.91 9.99 15.87
C ARG A 166 -16.28 8.88 16.87
N GLY A 167 -16.45 7.68 16.32
CA GLY A 167 -16.06 6.43 16.97
C GLY A 167 -14.96 5.77 16.15
N THR A 168 -13.72 5.94 16.57
CA THR A 168 -12.51 5.41 15.93
C THR A 168 -12.44 3.89 16.13
N TRP A 169 -12.13 3.18 15.05
CA TRP A 169 -12.19 1.73 14.89
C TRP A 169 -11.08 0.97 15.65
N PRO A 170 -11.37 -0.21 16.24
CA PRO A 170 -10.36 -1.21 16.54
C PRO A 170 -10.53 -2.42 15.60
N ALA A 171 -9.50 -2.74 14.80
CA ALA A 171 -9.28 -4.08 14.25
C ALA A 171 -7.86 -4.23 13.70
N ILE A 172 -7.14 -5.15 14.33
CA ILE A 172 -6.04 -6.00 13.86
C ILE A 172 -5.75 -5.89 12.35
N GLY A 173 -4.54 -5.45 12.03
CA GLY A 173 -4.04 -5.32 10.65
C GLY A 173 -3.81 -3.86 10.26
N THR A 174 -2.96 -3.16 11.00
CA THR A 174 -2.49 -1.84 10.57
C THR A 174 -1.78 -1.99 9.22
N PRO A 175 -2.25 -1.31 8.15
CA PRO A 175 -1.51 -1.28 6.89
C PRO A 175 -0.17 -0.60 7.17
N SER A 176 0.93 -1.29 6.84
CA SER A 176 2.27 -0.76 7.07
C SER A 176 2.40 0.65 6.49
N PRO A 177 3.03 1.60 7.19
CA PRO A 177 3.34 2.93 6.63
C PRO A 177 4.29 2.90 5.42
N LEU A 178 4.78 1.71 5.04
CA LEU A 178 5.49 1.45 3.77
C LEU A 178 4.55 1.36 2.57
N VAL A 179 3.23 1.35 2.79
CA VAL A 179 2.22 1.49 1.75
C VAL A 179 2.25 2.93 1.25
N ILE A 180 2.62 3.12 -0.02
CA ILE A 180 2.32 4.35 -0.76
C ILE A 180 0.82 4.59 -0.61
N ARG A 181 0.44 5.48 0.31
CA ARG A 181 -0.93 5.96 0.42
C ARG A 181 -1.15 6.89 -0.76
N ARG A 182 -1.79 6.38 -1.81
CA ARG A 182 -2.69 7.20 -2.62
C ARG A 182 -4.10 6.68 -2.40
N ILE A 183 -4.73 7.18 -1.35
CA ILE A 183 -6.19 7.14 -1.24
C ILE A 183 -6.66 8.10 -2.33
N SER A 184 -7.30 7.55 -3.37
CA SER A 184 -7.95 8.33 -4.42
C SER A 184 -8.91 9.34 -3.78
N LYS A 185 -8.63 10.63 -3.98
CA LYS A 185 -9.62 11.69 -3.77
C LYS A 185 -10.54 11.70 -4.99
N ASP A 186 -11.55 10.85 -4.99
CA ASP A 186 -12.82 11.12 -5.66
C ASP A 186 -13.83 10.02 -5.28
N GLN A 187 -14.60 10.30 -4.23
CA GLN A 187 -15.96 9.79 -4.11
C GLN A 187 -16.85 10.96 -4.55
N ARG A 188 -17.32 10.91 -5.80
CA ARG A 188 -18.45 11.72 -6.26
C ARG A 188 -19.71 10.87 -6.22
#